data_AF-A0A9E5LT83-F1
#
_entry.id   AF-A0A9E5LT83-F1
#
_cell.length_a   1.000
_cell.length_b   1.000
_cell.length_c   1.000
_cell.angle_alpha   90.00
_cell.angle_beta   90.00
_cell.angle_gamma   90.00
#
_symmetry.space_group_name_H-M   'P 1'
#
loop_
_entity.id
_entity.type
_entity.pdbx_description
1 polymer ?
#
loop_
_entity_poly.entity_id
_entity_poly.type
_entity_poly.pdbx_seq_one_letter_code
_entity_poly.pdbx_strand_id
1 'polypeptide(L)'
;MFLPTLASVVVLLAGCAGTGNRDASMAMILADVPLKESGPNQVTPATSTVHRGDRVSVRRVVGDYAEVETMDRRTGYVPTSVLQEQ
;
A
#
# COMPACT_ATOMS: atom_id res chain seq x y z
N MET A 1 23.58 48.82 -28.53
CA MET A 1 24.48 47.69 -28.21
C MET A 1 23.69 46.74 -27.31
N PHE A 2 23.61 45.47 -27.74
CA PHE A 2 23.00 44.29 -27.13
C PHE A 2 21.47 44.05 -27.16
N LEU A 3 21.20 42.83 -27.65
CA LEU A 3 19.98 42.14 -28.04
C LEU A 3 19.37 41.34 -26.84
N PRO A 4 18.23 40.64 -27.02
CA PRO A 4 17.25 40.26 -26.00
C PRO A 4 17.43 38.84 -25.44
N THR A 5 16.76 38.52 -24.32
CA THR A 5 16.38 37.16 -23.91
C THR A 5 15.23 37.26 -22.90
N LEU A 6 13.97 36.97 -23.26
CA LEU A 6 13.33 35.65 -23.13
C LEU A 6 13.72 34.93 -21.82
N ALA A 7 12.87 35.05 -20.81
CA ALA A 7 12.77 34.08 -19.75
C ALA A 7 11.31 34.02 -19.26
N SER A 8 10.49 33.35 -20.07
CA SER A 8 9.24 32.74 -19.66
C SER A 8 9.51 31.84 -18.44
N VAL A 9 9.15 32.28 -17.24
CA VAL A 9 9.07 31.36 -16.09
C VAL A 9 7.61 30.98 -15.93
N VAL A 10 7.23 29.97 -16.72
CA VAL A 10 6.07 29.14 -16.46
C VAL A 10 6.34 28.47 -15.11
N VAL A 11 5.65 28.93 -14.06
CA VAL A 11 5.60 28.22 -12.78
C VAL A 11 4.81 26.94 -13.03
N LEU A 12 5.54 25.87 -13.34
CA LEU A 12 5.03 24.52 -13.45
C LEU A 12 4.48 24.11 -12.08
N LEU A 13 3.15 24.02 -12.01
CA LEU A 13 2.43 23.15 -11.09
C LEU A 13 2.93 21.71 -11.32
N ALA A 14 3.95 21.30 -10.57
CA ALA A 14 4.49 19.95 -10.63
C ALA A 14 4.46 19.32 -9.24
N GLY A 15 3.36 18.63 -8.97
CA GLY A 15 3.34 17.41 -8.17
C GLY A 15 3.67 17.55 -6.69
N CYS A 16 2.64 17.75 -5.87
CA CYS A 16 2.57 16.99 -4.62
C CYS A 16 2.37 15.51 -4.98
N ALA A 17 3.39 14.87 -5.53
CA ALA A 17 3.43 13.43 -5.70
C ALA A 17 3.62 12.84 -4.30
N GLY A 18 2.49 12.49 -3.69
CA GLY A 18 2.35 11.52 -2.61
C GLY A 18 3.50 11.47 -1.60
N THR A 19 3.45 12.35 -0.61
CA THR A 19 4.01 12.02 0.70
C THR A 19 3.21 10.84 1.24
N GLY A 20 3.70 9.61 1.09
CA GLY A 20 2.97 8.42 1.52
C GLY A 20 3.87 7.22 1.71
N ASN A 21 4.23 6.97 2.97
CA ASN A 21 4.72 5.70 3.49
C ASN A 21 6.15 5.28 3.07
N ARG A 22 7.16 5.86 3.75
CA ARG A 22 8.57 5.43 3.63
C ARG A 22 8.89 4.14 4.40
N ASP A 23 7.91 3.61 5.16
CA ASP A 23 8.09 2.44 6.02
C ASP A 23 7.15 1.27 5.61
N ALA A 24 6.52 1.36 4.45
CA ALA A 24 5.73 0.27 3.90
C ALA A 24 6.66 -0.84 3.41
N SER A 25 6.75 -1.92 4.18
CA SER A 25 7.52 -3.10 3.79
C SER A 25 6.69 -3.95 2.84
N MET A 26 7.27 -4.36 1.72
CA MET A 26 6.59 -5.23 0.77
C MET A 26 6.58 -6.66 1.31
N ALA A 27 5.44 -7.33 1.21
CA ALA A 27 5.33 -8.74 1.52
C ALA A 27 4.58 -9.49 0.42
N MET A 28 4.92 -10.76 0.25
CA MET A 28 4.20 -11.71 -0.58
C MET A 28 3.25 -12.53 0.28
N ILE A 29 2.03 -12.73 -0.22
CA ILE A 29 1.06 -13.65 0.37
C ILE A 29 1.46 -15.08 0.04
N LEU A 30 1.61 -15.93 1.05
CA LEU A 30 2.01 -17.33 0.92
C LEU A 30 0.84 -18.30 0.74
N ALA A 31 -0.38 -17.89 1.07
CA ALA A 31 -1.59 -18.72 1.00
C ALA A 31 -2.83 -17.86 0.78
N ASP A 32 -3.84 -18.42 0.11
CA ASP A 32 -5.15 -17.80 -0.07
C ASP A 32 -5.83 -17.57 1.29
N VAL A 33 -6.09 -16.31 1.63
CA VAL A 33 -6.73 -15.94 2.89
C VAL A 33 -7.75 -14.81 2.70
N PRO A 34 -8.84 -14.81 3.48
CA PRO A 34 -9.79 -13.72 3.47
C PRO A 34 -9.12 -12.43 3.97
N LEU A 35 -9.34 -11.32 3.27
CA LEU A 35 -8.90 -10.01 3.67
C LEU A 35 -9.89 -9.43 4.69
N LYS A 36 -9.48 -9.33 5.96
CA LYS A 36 -10.35 -8.80 7.01
C LYS A 36 -10.37 -7.27 6.99
N GLU A 37 -11.31 -6.69 6.24
CA GLU A 37 -11.44 -5.24 6.03
C GLU A 37 -11.86 -4.48 7.31
N SER A 38 -12.60 -5.12 8.22
CA SER A 38 -13.09 -4.52 9.47
C SER A 38 -12.12 -4.64 10.65
N GLY A 39 -11.04 -5.41 10.51
CA GLY A 39 -10.06 -5.63 11.58
C GLY A 39 -9.71 -7.09 11.85
N PRO A 40 -8.67 -7.36 12.67
CA PRO A 40 -8.19 -8.71 12.95
C PRO A 40 -9.24 -9.62 13.62
N ASN A 41 -10.13 -9.02 14.42
CA ASN A 41 -11.22 -9.70 15.14
C ASN A 41 -12.57 -9.64 14.40
N GLN A 42 -12.56 -9.39 13.09
CA GLN A 42 -13.77 -9.35 12.29
C GLN A 42 -14.56 -10.67 12.42
N VAL A 43 -15.83 -10.54 12.80
CA VAL A 43 -16.79 -11.66 12.91
C VAL A 43 -17.67 -11.79 11.66
N THR A 44 -17.80 -10.71 10.89
CA THR A 44 -18.49 -10.72 9.60
C THR A 44 -17.63 -11.45 8.56
N PRO A 45 -18.24 -12.15 7.58
CA PRO A 45 -17.48 -12.71 6.47
C PRO A 45 -16.70 -11.63 5.74
N ALA A 46 -15.45 -11.91 5.36
CA ALA A 46 -14.69 -11.03 4.49
C ALA A 46 -15.35 -10.95 3.12
N THR A 47 -15.35 -9.76 2.51
CA THR A 47 -15.89 -9.57 1.16
C THR A 47 -14.82 -9.74 0.08
N SER A 48 -13.56 -9.71 0.50
CA SER A 48 -12.38 -9.81 -0.35
C SER A 48 -11.48 -10.96 0.12
N THR A 49 -10.74 -11.57 -0.80
CA THR A 49 -9.71 -12.58 -0.54
C THR A 49 -8.41 -12.09 -1.17
N VAL A 50 -7.28 -12.29 -0.50
CA VAL A 50 -5.96 -12.16 -1.11
C VAL A 50 -5.45 -13.55 -1.43
N HIS A 51 -4.81 -13.67 -2.58
CA HIS A 51 -4.39 -14.95 -3.13
C HIS A 51 -2.90 -15.17 -2.91
N ARG A 52 -2.49 -16.44 -2.89
CA ARG A 52 -1.08 -16.78 -2.86
C ARG A 52 -0.34 -16.14 -4.05
N GLY A 53 0.79 -15.52 -3.77
CA GLY A 53 1.62 -14.81 -4.74
C GLY A 53 1.28 -13.33 -4.88
N ASP A 54 0.17 -12.88 -4.30
CA ASP A 54 -0.17 -11.46 -4.27
C ASP A 54 0.91 -10.67 -3.52
N ARG A 55 1.26 -9.51 -4.07
CA ARG A 55 2.16 -8.56 -3.40
C ARG A 55 1.31 -7.53 -2.69
N VAL A 56 1.63 -7.32 -1.42
CA VAL A 56 0.94 -6.37 -0.58
C VAL A 56 1.95 -5.50 0.15
N SER A 57 1.55 -4.28 0.47
CA SER A 57 2.32 -3.36 1.27
C SER A 57 1.91 -3.52 2.72
N VAL A 58 2.80 -4.04 3.57
CA VAL A 58 2.60 -4.10 5.01
C VAL A 58 2.68 -2.68 5.56
N ARG A 59 1.59 -2.19 6.15
CA ARG A 59 1.50 -0.87 6.75
C ARG A 59 1.83 -0.91 8.24
N ARG A 60 1.33 -1.92 8.95
CA ARG A 60 1.64 -2.17 10.36
C ARG A 60 1.31 -3.60 10.75
N VAL A 61 1.97 -4.08 11.81
CA VAL A 61 1.65 -5.36 12.45
C VAL A 61 0.90 -5.09 13.77
N VAL A 62 -0.19 -5.81 13.99
CA VAL A 62 -1.07 -5.74 15.15
C VAL A 62 -1.29 -7.17 15.68
N GLY A 63 -0.42 -7.58 16.61
CA GLY A 63 -0.43 -8.94 17.15
C GLY A 63 -0.10 -9.97 16.07
N ASP A 64 -0.95 -10.99 15.93
CA ASP A 64 -0.79 -12.05 14.92
C ASP A 64 -1.21 -11.63 13.50
N TYR A 65 -1.72 -10.41 13.32
CA TYR A 65 -2.19 -9.90 12.04
C TYR A 65 -1.38 -8.71 11.58
N ALA A 66 -1.27 -8.54 10.27
CA ALA A 66 -0.72 -7.33 9.66
C ALA A 66 -1.81 -6.61 8.88
N GLU A 67 -1.85 -5.29 9.03
CA GLU A 67 -2.58 -4.42 8.11
C GLU A 67 -1.76 -4.32 6.83
N VAL A 68 -2.36 -4.75 5.74
CA VAL A 68 -1.77 -4.77 4.42
C VAL A 68 -2.62 -3.94 3.46
N GLU A 69 -1.95 -3.28 2.53
CA GLU A 69 -2.57 -2.60 1.40
C GLU A 69 -2.23 -3.36 0.12
N THR A 70 -3.25 -3.83 -0.57
CA THR A 70 -3.13 -4.53 -1.84
C THR A 70 -2.86 -3.54 -2.99
N MET A 71 -2.42 -4.05 -4.14
CA MET A 71 -2.11 -3.22 -5.31
C MET A 71 -3.32 -2.43 -5.85
N ASP A 72 -4.54 -2.91 -5.60
CA ASP A 72 -5.79 -2.21 -5.92
C ASP A 72 -6.23 -1.22 -4.82
N ARG A 73 -5.31 -0.86 -3.90
CA ARG A 73 -5.49 0.08 -2.79
C ARG A 73 -6.57 -0.34 -1.79
N ARG A 74 -6.89 -1.63 -1.68
CA ARG A 74 -7.71 -2.14 -0.58
C ARG A 74 -6.82 -2.34 0.63
N THR A 75 -7.33 -1.92 1.78
CA THR A 75 -6.65 -2.14 3.06
C THR A 75 -7.42 -3.17 3.86
N GLY A 76 -6.71 -4.08 4.50
CA GLY A 76 -7.31 -5.03 5.42
C GLY A 76 -6.25 -5.79 6.22
N TYR A 77 -6.72 -6.73 7.03
CA TYR A 77 -5.86 -7.49 7.91
C TYR A 77 -5.72 -8.93 7.44
N VAL A 78 -4.49 -9.41 7.41
CA VAL A 78 -4.14 -10.79 7.10
C VAL A 78 -3.24 -11.36 8.19
N PRO A 79 -3.26 -12.68 8.44
CA PRO A 79 -2.34 -13.30 9.39
C PRO A 79 -0.88 -13.05 8.99
N THR A 80 -0.03 -12.70 9.95
CA THR A 80 1.42 -12.55 9.71
C THR A 80 2.07 -13.85 9.26
N SER A 81 1.53 -14.99 9.67
CA SER A 81 2.01 -16.33 9.28
C SER A 81 1.90 -16.61 7.77
N VAL A 82 1.06 -15.87 7.05
CA VAL A 82 0.93 -16.00 5.59
C VAL A 82 1.70 -14.92 4.83
N LEU A 83 2.49 -14.11 5.52
CA LEU A 83 3.30 -13.06 4.92
C LEU A 83 4.77 -13.49 4.82
N GLN A 84 5.36 -13.24 3.67
CA GLN A 84 6.81 -13.31 3.47
C GLN A 84 7.32 -11.92 3.09
N GLU A 85 8.07 -11.31 3.98
CA GLU A 85 8.77 -10.04 3.71
C GLU A 85 9.78 -10.23 2.58
N GLN A 86 9.88 -9.21 1.71
CA GLN A 86 10.67 -9.25 0.46
C GLN A 86 11.70 -8.13 0.40
#